data_AF-A0A0D7B9Q6-F1
#
_entry.id   AF-A0A0D7B9Q6-F1
#
_cell.length_a   1.000
_cell.length_b   1.000
_cell.length_c   1.000
_cell.angle_alpha   90.00
_cell.angle_beta   90.00
_cell.angle_gamma   90.00
#
_symmetry.space_group_name_H-M   'P 1'
#
loop_
_entity.id
_entity.type
_entity.pdbx_description
1 polymer ?
#
loop_
_entity_poly.entity_id
_entity_poly.type
_entity_poly.pdbx_seq_one_letter_code
_entity_poly.pdbx_strand_id
1 'polypeptide(L)' 'GLVEGSDVNSVLARTEYYLNEKDLDSATRELNQLKGTAQVLTSDWLAAARKRLEVEQALEVVHTQATLASVLLV' A
#
# COMPACT_ATOMS: atom_id res chain seq x y z
N GLY A 1 12.33 -14.04 -3.00
CA GLY A 1 11.21 -14.85 -3.52
C GLY A 1 10.14 -14.85 -2.46
N LEU A 2 8.86 -14.78 -2.86
CA LEU A 2 7.72 -14.78 -1.93
C LEU A 2 7.85 -15.97 -0.98
N VAL A 3 8.18 -15.70 0.28
CA VAL A 3 8.36 -16.72 1.30
C VAL A 3 6.97 -17.18 1.71
N GLU A 4 6.73 -18.48 1.64
CA GLU A 4 5.48 -19.08 2.12
C GLU A 4 5.46 -19.08 3.66
N GLY A 5 4.30 -18.80 4.26
CA GLY A 5 4.13 -18.80 5.70
C GLY A 5 3.47 -17.52 6.25
N SER A 6 2.95 -17.64 7.47
CA SER A 6 2.28 -16.56 8.20
C SER A 6 3.13 -16.02 9.37
N ASP A 7 4.38 -16.48 9.45
CA ASP A 7 5.34 -16.00 10.44
C ASP A 7 5.70 -14.55 10.15
N VAL A 8 6.04 -13.81 11.21
CA VAL A 8 6.38 -12.39 11.12
C VAL A 8 7.48 -12.14 10.08
N ASN A 9 8.52 -12.99 10.06
CA ASN A 9 9.62 -12.86 9.10
C ASN A 9 9.19 -13.08 7.65
N SER A 10 8.29 -14.05 7.42
CA SER A 10 7.76 -14.34 6.07
C SER A 10 6.92 -13.18 5.56
N VAL A 11 6.07 -12.60 6.42
CA VAL A 11 5.28 -11.40 6.10
C VAL A 11 6.17 -10.18 5.85
N LEU A 12 7.19 -9.95 6.68
CA LEU A 12 8.14 -8.86 6.49
C LEU A 12 8.93 -8.99 5.18
N ALA A 13 9.37 -10.20 4.83
CA ALA A 13 10.07 -10.44 3.57
C ALA A 13 9.20 -10.16 2.34
N ARG A 14 7.90 -10.53 2.37
CA ARG A 14 6.95 -10.18 1.29
C ARG A 14 6.67 -8.68 1.24
N THR A 15 6.53 -8.05 2.40
CA THR A 15 6.37 -6.61 2.51
C THR A 15 7.55 -5.87 1.86
N GLU A 16 8.78 -6.25 2.21
CA GLU A 16 10.00 -5.66 1.63
C GLU A 16 10.08 -5.85 0.11
N TYR A 17 9.69 -7.04 -0.37
CA TYR A 17 9.58 -7.31 -1.79
C TYR A 17 8.61 -6.34 -2.49
N TYR A 18 7.37 -6.18 -1.98
CA TYR A 18 6.39 -5.26 -2.57
C TYR A 18 6.82 -3.79 -2.50
N LEU A 19 7.48 -3.38 -1.41
CA LEU A 19 8.04 -2.03 -1.31
C LEU A 19 9.14 -1.77 -2.36
N ASN A 20 9.98 -2.76 -2.65
CA ASN A 20 10.99 -2.66 -3.70
C ASN A 20 10.36 -2.54 -5.10
N GLU A 21 9.25 -3.24 -5.33
CA GLU A 21 8.45 -3.13 -6.57
C GLU A 21 7.60 -1.84 -6.63
N LYS A 22 7.71 -0.95 -5.62
CA LYS A 22 6.90 0.26 -5.45
C LYS A 22 5.40 0.00 -5.33
N ASP A 23 5.01 -1.21 -4.95
CA ASP A 23 3.64 -1.59 -4.68
C ASP A 23 3.33 -1.42 -3.19
N LEU A 24 2.92 -0.19 -2.83
CA LEU A 24 2.58 0.15 -1.46
C LEU A 24 1.28 -0.53 -0.99
N ASP A 25 0.32 -0.79 -1.88
CA ASP A 25 -0.95 -1.43 -1.51
C ASP A 25 -0.71 -2.88 -1.08
N SER A 26 0.02 -3.65 -1.90
CA SER A 26 0.37 -5.04 -1.56
C SER A 26 1.23 -5.12 -0.30
N ALA A 27 2.21 -4.22 -0.13
CA ALA A 27 3.01 -4.15 1.10
C ALA A 27 2.15 -3.87 2.35
N THR A 28 1.20 -2.94 2.24
CA THR A 28 0.28 -2.60 3.34
C THR A 28 -0.61 -3.79 3.70
N ARG A 29 -1.09 -4.55 2.70
CA ARG A 29 -1.92 -5.74 2.90
C ARG A 29 -1.16 -6.86 3.62
N GLU A 30 0.09 -7.11 3.23
CA GLU A 30 0.94 -8.10 3.89
C GLU A 30 1.15 -7.75 5.37
N LEU A 31 1.58 -6.52 5.67
CA LEU A 31 1.78 -6.07 7.05
C LEU A 31 0.50 -6.11 7.90
N ASN A 32 -0.66 -5.88 7.28
CA ASN A 32 -1.95 -5.94 7.97
C ASN A 32 -2.34 -7.38 8.38
N GLN A 33 -1.68 -8.42 7.86
CA GLN A 33 -1.88 -9.81 8.29
C GLN A 33 -1.14 -10.16 9.58
N LEU A 34 -0.19 -9.32 10.02
CA LEU A 34 0.52 -9.50 11.28
C LEU A 34 -0.46 -9.50 12.46
N LYS A 35 -0.11 -10.25 13.51
CA LYS A 35 -0.91 -10.38 14.73
C LYS A 35 -0.05 -10.13 15.97
N GLY A 36 -0.71 -9.77 17.08
CA GLY A 36 -0.05 -9.58 18.37
C GLY A 36 0.88 -8.36 18.38
N THR A 37 2.02 -8.46 19.06
CA THR A 37 2.96 -7.35 19.25
C THR A 37 3.50 -6.80 17.94
N ALA A 38 3.74 -7.66 16.94
CA ALA A 38 4.24 -7.24 15.63
C ALA A 38 3.25 -6.29 14.93
N GLN A 39 1.94 -6.54 15.06
CA GLN A 39 0.89 -5.68 14.51
C GLN A 39 0.85 -4.31 15.21
N VAL A 40 1.04 -4.30 16.54
CA VAL A 40 1.04 -3.05 17.31
C VAL A 40 2.24 -2.19 16.91
N LEU A 41 3.42 -2.80 16.75
CA LEU A 41 4.63 -2.08 16.34
C LEU A 41 4.54 -1.50 14.92
N THR A 42 3.77 -2.11 14.03
CA THR A 42 3.61 -1.64 12.64
C THR A 42 2.42 -0.71 12.45
N SER A 43 1.63 -0.44 13.49
CA SER A 43 0.39 0.33 13.41
C SER A 43 0.59 1.76 12.89
N ASP A 44 1.59 2.47 13.39
CA ASP A 44 1.90 3.84 12.95
C ASP A 44 2.32 3.88 11.47
N TRP A 45 3.13 2.91 11.06
CA TRP A 45 3.53 2.77 9.66
C TRP A 45 2.32 2.46 8.76
N LEU A 46 1.44 1.54 9.19
CA LEU A 46 0.21 1.19 8.47
C LEU A 46 -0.72 2.40 8.33
N ALA A 47 -0.83 3.23 9.35
CA ALA A 47 -1.62 4.47 9.30
C ALA A 47 -1.05 5.45 8.27
N ALA A 48 0.28 5.65 8.25
CA ALA A 48 0.94 6.51 7.28
C ALA A 48 0.80 5.98 5.84
N ALA A 49 0.97 4.67 5.64
CA ALA A 49 0.82 4.02 4.35
C ALA A 49 -0.59 4.18 3.78
N ARG A 50 -1.63 3.95 4.61
CA ARG A 50 -3.03 4.16 4.21
C ARG A 50 -3.31 5.61 3.82
N LYS A 51 -2.85 6.58 4.61
CA LYS A 51 -3.01 8.00 4.27
C LYS A 51 -2.36 8.37 2.94
N ARG A 52 -1.20 7.77 2.63
CA ARG A 52 -0.55 7.96 1.34
C ARG A 52 -1.36 7.36 0.20
N LEU A 53 -1.87 6.13 0.37
CA LEU A 53 -2.74 5.49 -0.63
C LEU A 53 -4.01 6.30 -0.89
N GLU A 54 -4.61 6.88 0.15
CA GLU A 54 -5.77 7.78 0.02
C GLU A 54 -5.44 9.01 -0.84
N VAL A 55 -4.27 9.62 -0.63
CA VAL A 55 -3.82 10.77 -1.43
C VAL A 55 -3.53 10.36 -2.88
N GLU A 56 -2.90 9.20 -3.11
CA GLU A 56 -2.64 8.67 -4.45
C GLU A 56 -3.95 8.40 -5.21
N GLN A 57 -4.94 7.79 -4.55
CA GLN A 57 -6.28 7.57 -5.11
C GLN A 57 -7.01 8.89 -5.41
N ALA A 58 -6.97 9.86 -4.49
CA ALA A 58 -7.57 11.17 -4.72
C ALA A 58 -6.93 11.90 -5.92
N LEU A 59 -5.61 11.80 -6.04
CA LEU A 59 -4.87 12.38 -7.17
C LEU A 59 -5.25 11.72 -8.50
N GLU A 60 -5.40 10.39 -8.52
CA GLU A 60 -5.87 9.65 -9.70
C GLU A 60 -7.26 10.10 -10.14
N VAL A 61 -8.19 10.31 -9.20
CA VAL A 61 -9.52 10.84 -9.49
C VAL A 61 -9.43 12.23 -10.10
N VAL A 62 -8.63 13.13 -9.53
CA VAL A 62 -8.45 14.50 -10.06
C VAL A 62 -7.85 14.47 -11.46
N HIS A 63 -6.82 13.66 -11.69
CA HIS A 63 -6.20 13.50 -13.01
C HIS A 63 -7.20 12.97 -14.05
N THR A 64 -8.01 11.99 -13.67
CA THR A 64 -9.05 11.42 -14.52
C THR A 64 -10.09 12.48 -14.90
N GLN A 65 -10.55 13.28 -13.92
CA GLN A 65 -11.49 14.38 -14.17
C GLN A 65 -10.90 15.46 -15.09
N ALA A 66 -9.63 15.84 -14.89
CA ALA A 66 -8.94 16.81 -15.75
C ALA A 66 -8.79 16.28 -17.19
N THR A 67 -8.44 14.99 -17.33
CA THR A 67 -8.35 14.33 -18.64
C THR A 67 -9.71 14.35 -19.36
N LEU A 68 -10.78 13.97 -18.66
CA LEU A 68 -12.14 14.02 -19.21
C LEU A 68 -12.55 15.43 -19.64
N ALA A 69 -12.28 16.44 -18.82
CA ALA A 69 -12.56 17.84 -19.15
C ALA A 69 -11.79 18.30 -20.40
N SER A 70 -10.53 17.87 -20.57
CA SER A 70 -9.72 18.23 -21.73
C SER A 70 -10.22 17.61 -23.04
N VAL A 71 -10.80 16.41 -22.99
CA VAL A 71 -11.38 15.73 -24.16
C VAL A 71 -12.74 16.33 -24.53
N LEU A 72 -13.53 16.79 -23.54
CA LEU A 72 -14.83 17.42 -23.78
C LEU A 72 -14.75 18.87 -24.27
N LEU A 73 -13.61 19.54 -24.07
CA LEU A 73 -13.37 20.92 -24.50
C LEU A 73 -12.84 21.04 -25.95
N VAL A 74 -12.67 19.92 -26.66
CA VAL A 74 -12.30 19.84 -28.09
C VAL A 74 -13.50 19.35 -28.88
#